data_AF-A0A7Y5UXC7-F1
#
_entry.id   AF-A0A7Y5UXC7-F1
#
_cell.length_a   1.000
_cell.length_b   1.000
_cell.length_c   1.000
_cell.angle_alpha   90.00
_cell.angle_beta   90.00
_cell.angle_gamma   90.00
#
_symmetry.space_group_name_H-M   'P 1'
#
loop_
_entity.id
_entity.type
_entity.pdbx_description
1 polymer ?
#
loop_
_entity_poly.entity_id
_entity_poly.type
_entity_poly.pdbx_seq_one_letter_code
_entity_poly.pdbx_strand_id
1 'polypeptide(L)' 'MLIIKLTEREDGTIIAESPRQVLGRFPNATRQDVIAYLQHKARECDEVLRIVEDFDDVDENEHVNFAKLMRRRF' A
#
# COMPACT_ATOMS: atom_id res chain seq x y z
N MET A 1 9.93 -4.26 -1.45
CA MET A 1 9.59 -2.84 -1.19
C MET A 1 8.22 -2.78 -0.54
N LEU A 2 8.05 -2.03 0.55
CA LEU A 2 6.83 -1.93 1.34
C LEU A 2 6.08 -0.63 1.01
N ILE A 3 4.89 -0.74 0.40
CA ILE A 3 4.02 0.41 0.09
C ILE A 3 2.99 0.55 1.22
N ILE A 4 2.96 1.72 1.86
CA ILE A 4 2.06 2.01 2.97
C ILE A 4 1.25 3.27 2.72
N LYS A 5 -0.04 3.22 2.99
CA LYS A 5 -0.93 4.39 3.11
C LYS A 5 -1.08 4.77 4.58
N LEU A 6 -0.97 6.07 4.88
CA LEU A 6 -1.17 6.60 6.23
C LEU A 6 -2.43 7.47 6.26
N THR A 7 -3.48 6.95 6.90
CA THR A 7 -4.78 7.62 7.04
C THR A 7 -4.92 8.17 8.45
N GLU A 8 -5.15 9.48 8.58
CA GLU A 8 -5.44 10.13 9.86
C GLU A 8 -6.95 10.26 10.05
N ARG A 9 -7.46 9.81 11.21
CA ARG A 9 -8.87 9.87 11.57
C ARG A 9 -9.19 11.14 12.35
N GLU A 10 -10.48 11.47 12.41
CA GLU A 10 -11.00 12.62 13.16
C GLU A 10 -10.67 12.59 14.66
N ASP A 11 -10.44 11.39 15.21
CA ASP A 11 -10.04 11.18 16.60
C ASP A 11 -8.52 11.30 16.83
N GLY A 12 -7.74 11.65 15.80
CA GLY A 12 -6.28 11.73 15.83
C GLY A 12 -5.58 10.36 15.73
N THR A 13 -6.31 9.27 15.47
CA THR A 13 -5.70 7.96 15.24
C THR A 13 -5.12 7.87 13.84
N ILE A 14 -3.86 7.45 13.73
CA ILE A 14 -3.22 7.18 12.44
C ILE A 14 -3.30 5.68 12.15
N ILE A 15 -3.79 5.34 10.95
CA ILE A 15 -3.87 3.97 10.47
C ILE A 15 -2.81 3.78 9.38
N ALA A 16 -1.97 2.77 9.56
CA ALA A 16 -1.02 2.33 8.55
C ALA A 16 -1.59 1.12 7.83
N GLU A 17 -1.74 1.25 6.52
CA GLU A 17 -2.36 0.25 5.66
C GLU A 17 -1.37 -0.18 4.59
N SER A 18 -1.44 -1.43 4.18
CA SER A 18 -0.83 -1.94 2.95
C SER A 18 -1.95 -2.23 1.95
N PRO A 19 -1.65 -2.49 0.67
CA PRO A 19 -2.69 -2.80 -0.32
C PRO A 19 -3.55 -4.01 0.04
N ARG A 20 -3.06 -4.91 0.90
CA ARG A 20 -3.73 -6.17 1.25
C ARG A 20 -4.38 -6.18 2.62
N GLN A 21 -3.92 -5.34 3.54
CA GLN A 21 -4.34 -5.38 4.94
C GLN A 21 -3.91 -4.13 5.72
N VAL A 22 -4.62 -3.88 6.83
CA VAL A 22 -4.20 -2.91 7.86
C VAL A 22 -3.02 -3.48 8.64
N LEU A 23 -1.92 -2.74 8.70
CA LEU A 23 -0.71 -3.14 9.40
C LEU A 23 -0.73 -2.72 10.87
N GLY A 24 -1.37 -1.60 11.19
CA GLY A 24 -1.46 -1.11 12.56
C GLY A 24 -2.32 0.14 12.71
N ARG A 25 -2.69 0.42 13.97
CA ARG A 25 -3.40 1.63 14.38
C ARG A 25 -2.60 2.28 15.51
N PHE A 26 -2.36 3.57 15.38
CA PHE A 26 -1.51 4.34 16.27
C PHE A 26 -2.35 5.48 16.88
N PRO A 27 -3.02 5.23 18.01
CA PRO A 27 -3.71 6.29 18.73
C PRO A 27 -2.68 7.22 19.41
N ASN A 28 -2.94 8.53 19.39
CA ASN A 28 -2.09 9.55 20.03
C ASN A 28 -0.65 9.64 19.51
N ALA A 29 -0.37 9.18 18.29
CA ALA A 29 0.93 9.30 17.66
C ALA A 29 0.91 10.36 16.56
N THR A 30 2.00 11.10 16.37
CA THR A 30 2.09 12.01 15.24
C THR A 30 2.41 11.23 13.96
N ARG A 31 2.08 11.81 12.81
CA ARG A 31 2.42 11.23 11.50
C ARG A 31 3.91 10.97 11.38
N GLN A 32 4.76 11.86 11.88
CA GLN A 32 6.21 11.69 11.84
C GLN A 32 6.69 10.50 12.68
N ASP A 33 6.12 10.30 13.87
CA ASP A 33 6.47 9.17 14.74
C ASP A 33 6.13 7.84 14.08
N VAL A 34 4.95 7.75 13.45
CA VAL A 34 4.51 6.56 12.73
C VAL A 34 5.42 6.28 11.52
N ILE A 35 5.83 7.31 10.78
CA ILE A 35 6.77 7.18 9.67
C ILE A 35 8.12 6.64 10.15
N ALA A 36 8.67 7.22 11.22
CA ALA A 36 9.95 6.80 11.78
C ALA A 36 9.90 5.34 12.27
N TYR A 37 8.79 4.94 12.92
CA TYR A 37 8.56 3.57 13.35
C TYR A 37 8.53 2.60 12.15
N LEU A 38 7.77 2.93 11.11
CA LEU A 38 7.66 2.08 9.92
C LEU A 38 8.99 2.00 9.14
N GLN A 39 9.77 3.09 9.09
CA GLN A 39 11.10 3.09 8.48
C GLN A 39 12.06 2.17 9.25
N HIS A 40 12.04 2.24 10.59
CA HIS A 40 12.83 1.34 11.43
C HIS A 40 12.47 -0.11 11.15
N LYS A 41 11.17 -0.44 11.13
CA LYS A 41 10.68 -1.80 10.87
C LYS A 41 11.02 -2.29 9.47
N ALA A 42 10.89 -1.43 8.46
CA ALA A 42 11.28 -1.78 7.10
C ALA A 42 12.78 -2.12 7.02
N ARG A 43 13.63 -1.34 7.69
CA ARG A 43 15.08 -1.61 7.77
C ARG A 43 15.40 -2.93 8.46
N GLU A 44 14.70 -3.28 9.53
CA GLU A 44 14.88 -4.58 10.21
C GLU A 44 14.52 -5.77 9.30
N CYS A 45 13.63 -5.57 8.33
CA CYS A 45 13.23 -6.58 7.36
C CYS A 45 14.01 -6.52 6.04
N ASP A 46 15.04 -5.68 5.93
CA ASP A 46 15.77 -5.39 4.68
C ASP A 46 14.86 -4.93 3.53
N GLU A 47 13.84 -4.14 3.88
CA GLU A 47 12.80 -3.64 2.99
C GLU A 47 12.85 -2.10 2.87
N VAL A 48 12.44 -1.59 1.72
CA VAL A 48 12.35 -0.13 1.46
C VAL A 48 10.93 0.35 1.67
N LEU A 49 10.73 1.34 2.54
CA LEU A 49 9.42 1.95 2.79
C LEU A 49 9.09 3.03 1.74
N ARG A 50 7.90 2.94 1.13
CA ARG A 50 7.30 3.98 0.30
C ARG A 50 5.93 4.34 0.87
N ILE A 51 5.73 5.61 1.19
CA ILE A 51 4.45 6.10 1.70
C ILE A 51 3.68 6.73 0.55
N VAL A 52 2.41 6.37 0.40
CA VAL A 52 1.51 6.88 -0.64
C VAL A 52 0.26 7.48 0.00
N GLU A 53 -0.36 8.44 -0.69
CA GLU A 53 -1.63 9.03 -0.24
C GLU A 53 -2.82 8.14 -0.62
N ASP A 54 -2.76 7.53 -1.79
CA ASP A 54 -3.68 6.47 -2.17
C ASP A 54 -2.93 5.28 -2.75
N PHE A 55 -3.53 4.10 -2.62
CA PHE A 55 -3.11 2.99 -3.46
C PHE A 55 -3.75 3.29 -4.80
N ASP A 56 -2.95 3.76 -5.77
CA ASP A 56 -3.42 3.76 -7.15
C ASP A 56 -3.96 2.35 -7.42
N ASP A 57 -5.27 2.26 -7.67
CA ASP A 57 -5.93 1.02 -8.03
C ASP A 57 -5.07 0.39 -9.11
N VAL A 58 -4.55 -0.80 -8.82
CA VAL A 58 -3.83 -1.59 -9.81
C VAL A 58 -4.77 -1.66 -11.00
N ASP A 59 -4.37 -1.06 -12.11
CA ASP A 59 -5.10 -1.06 -13.37
C ASP A 59 -5.63 -2.48 -13.62
N GLU A 60 -6.91 -2.72 -13.30
CA GLU A 60 -7.61 -3.99 -13.59
C GLU A 60 -7.77 -4.18 -15.12
N ASN A 61 -7.19 -3.29 -15.94
CA ASN A 61 -7.15 -3.38 -17.39
C ASN A 61 -6.18 -4.43 -17.95
N GLU A 62 -5.48 -5.20 -17.11
CA GLU A 62 -4.85 -6.44 -17.55
C GLU A 62 -5.84 -7.63 -17.57
N HIS A 63 -7.11 -7.37 -17.91
CA HIS A 63 -7.93 -8.38 -18.56
C HIS A 63 -7.26 -8.74 -19.89
N VAL A 64 -6.37 -9.73 -19.83
CA VAL A 64 -5.87 -10.48 -20.99
C VAL A 64 -7.08 -10.81 -21.86
N ASN A 65 -7.20 -10.09 -22.96
CA ASN A 65 -8.33 -10.20 -23.86
C ASN A 65 -8.12 -11.48 -24.69
N PHE A 66 -8.47 -12.64 -24.13
CA PHE A 66 -8.36 -13.95 -24.78
C PHE A 66 -9.10 -14.01 -26.13
N ALA A 67 -10.03 -13.09 -26.38
CA ALA A 67 -10.72 -12.96 -27.67
C ALA A 67 -9.78 -12.58 -28.84
N LYS A 68 -8.59 -12.02 -28.58
CA LYS A 68 -7.58 -11.75 -29.62
C LYS A 68 -6.68 -12.95 -29.95
N LEU A 69 -6.71 -14.04 -29.17
CA LEU A 69 -5.91 -15.25 -29.43
C LEU A 69 -6.60 -16.26 -30.36
N MET A 70 -7.90 -16.10 -30.64
CA MET A 70 -8.67 -16.95 -31.56
C MET A 70 -8.89 -16.31 -32.94
N ARG A 71 -7.84 -15.74 -33.54
CA ARG A 71 -7.84 -15.45 -34.99
C ARG A 71 -6.55 -15.88 -35.65
N ARG A 72 -6.57 -17.12 -36.13
CA ARG A 72 -5.85 -17.74 -37.26
C ARG A 72 -5.68 -19.20 -36.85
N ARG A 73 -6.24 -20.17 -37.55
CA ARG A 73 -6.01 -20.42 -38.97
C ARG A 73 -6.90 -21.59 -39.43
N PHE A 74 -7.32 -21.51 -40.69
CA PHE A 74 -8.02 -22.51 -41.53
C PHE A 74 -9.54 -22.56 -41.43
#